data_AF-A0A950PH84-F1
#
_entry.id   AF-A0A950PH84-F1
#
_cell.length_a   1.000
_cell.length_b   1.000
_cell.length_c   1.000
_cell.angle_alpha   90.00
_cell.angle_beta   90.00
_cell.angle_gamma   90.00
#
_symmetry.space_group_name_H-M   'P 1'
#
loop_
_entity.id
_entity.type
_entity.pdbx_description
1 polymer ?
#
loop_
_entity_poly.entity_id
_entity_poly.type
_entity_poly.pdbx_seq_one_letter_code
_entity_poly.pdbx_strand_id
1 'polypeptide(L)'
;MPNRIQRRRVRGWVTPLDAQGRKPVYVGRPTRWGNPFVIGKLVVEPGWWNRPACPYSGVLPPGTYTSRDIAGEPYEYAIRPVRDRADATDLFRAYVEFHDDGWDPELIRRDLGGRDLACWCRPPEPGEPDHCHAAVLIELSNRAA
;
A
#
# COMPACT_ATOMS: atom_id res chain seq x y z
N MET A 1 18.06 2.31 -10.13
CA MET A 1 16.71 2.16 -9.57
C MET A 1 16.83 2.15 -8.06
N PRO A 2 15.94 2.82 -7.31
CA PRO A 2 15.97 2.79 -5.86
C PRO A 2 15.72 1.39 -5.29
N ASN A 3 16.29 1.12 -4.12
CA ASN A 3 16.21 -0.17 -3.46
C ASN A 3 15.17 -0.16 -2.34
N ARG A 4 14.52 -1.31 -2.17
CA ARG A 4 13.73 -1.60 -0.97
C ARG A 4 14.64 -2.11 0.13
N ILE A 5 14.56 -1.49 1.31
CA ILE A 5 15.35 -1.85 2.48
C ILE A 5 14.43 -2.44 3.56
N GLN A 6 14.71 -3.68 3.98
CA GLN A 6 14.05 -4.27 5.15
C GLN A 6 14.69 -3.72 6.42
N ARG A 7 13.91 -3.05 7.26
CA ARG A 7 14.30 -2.69 8.62
C ARG A 7 14.40 -3.92 9.51
N ARG A 8 15.43 -3.95 10.36
CA ARG A 8 15.68 -5.04 11.31
C ARG A 8 15.87 -4.49 12.72
N ARG A 9 15.37 -5.19 13.73
CA ARG A 9 15.60 -4.89 15.16
C ARG A 9 16.72 -5.75 15.72
N VAL A 10 17.83 -5.83 14.99
CA VAL A 10 19.02 -6.57 15.42
C VAL A 10 19.97 -5.58 16.09
N ARG A 11 20.55 -5.94 17.23
CA ARG A 11 21.51 -5.08 17.94
C ARG A 11 22.65 -4.69 17.00
N GLY A 12 22.98 -3.41 16.94
CA GLY A 12 24.03 -2.87 16.07
C GLY A 12 23.64 -2.74 14.59
N TRP A 13 22.40 -3.09 14.21
CA TRP A 13 21.95 -2.86 12.83
C TRP A 13 21.73 -1.38 12.57
N VAL A 14 22.43 -0.86 11.58
CA VAL A 14 22.28 0.50 11.06
C VAL A 14 21.62 0.42 9.70
N THR A 15 20.71 1.36 9.43
CA THR A 15 20.07 1.44 8.13
C THR A 15 21.09 1.86 7.07
N PRO A 16 21.27 1.07 5.98
CA PRO A 16 22.18 1.43 4.90
C PRO A 16 21.81 2.77 4.26
N LEU A 17 22.81 3.50 3.79
CA LEU A 17 22.61 4.69 2.97
C LEU A 17 22.45 4.29 1.50
N ASP A 18 21.74 5.12 0.75
CA ASP A 18 21.63 4.96 -0.70
C ASP A 18 22.95 5.33 -1.42
N ALA A 19 22.97 5.18 -2.74
CA ALA A 19 24.15 5.48 -3.57
C ALA A 19 24.60 6.96 -3.50
N GLN A 20 23.74 7.86 -3.03
CA GLN A 20 24.00 9.29 -2.86
C GLN A 20 24.30 9.65 -1.40
N GLY A 21 24.45 8.66 -0.50
CA GLY A 21 24.73 8.88 0.92
C GLY A 21 23.51 9.35 1.73
N ARG A 22 22.29 9.25 1.20
CA ARG A 22 21.06 9.65 1.88
C ARG A 22 20.48 8.47 2.65
N LYS A 23 19.79 8.76 3.75
CA LYS A 23 19.02 7.74 4.48
C LYS A 23 17.76 7.38 3.68
N PRO A 24 17.38 6.09 3.63
CA PRO A 24 16.16 5.68 2.97
C PRO A 24 14.93 6.24 3.70
N VAL A 25 13.88 6.52 2.94
CA VAL A 25 12.63 7.04 3.47
C VAL A 25 11.89 5.92 4.18
N TYR A 26 11.57 6.12 5.45
CA TYR A 26 10.75 5.17 6.17
C TYR A 26 9.29 5.28 5.72
N VAL A 27 8.74 4.19 5.19
CA VAL A 27 7.35 4.11 4.69
C VAL A 27 6.52 3.10 5.49
N GLY A 28 6.83 2.92 6.78
CA GLY A 28 6.07 2.00 7.64
C GLY A 28 4.66 2.50 7.98
N ARG A 29 3.87 1.67 8.67
CA ARG A 29 2.48 1.97 9.05
C ARG A 29 2.24 3.33 9.73
N PRO A 30 3.07 3.83 10.67
CA PRO A 30 2.80 5.12 11.32
C PRO A 30 3.10 6.32 10.41
N THR A 31 3.47 6.10 9.15
CA THR A 31 3.80 7.16 8.19
C THR A 31 2.67 7.33 7.20
N ARG A 32 2.60 8.51 6.56
CA ARG A 32 1.67 8.78 5.45
C ARG A 32 1.78 7.80 4.28
N TRP A 33 2.92 7.14 4.14
CA TRP A 33 3.24 6.19 3.06
C TRP A 33 3.07 4.73 3.49
N GLY A 34 2.49 4.50 4.67
CA GLY A 34 2.22 3.16 5.18
C GLY A 34 1.06 2.50 4.44
N ASN A 35 1.14 1.18 4.27
CA ASN A 35 0.00 0.40 3.76
C ASN A 35 -1.14 0.40 4.81
N PRO A 36 -2.33 0.92 4.49
CA PRO A 36 -3.48 0.90 5.39
C PRO A 36 -4.16 -0.48 5.48
N PHE A 37 -3.92 -1.37 4.51
CA PHE A 37 -4.46 -2.72 4.49
C PHE A 37 -3.67 -3.64 5.42
N VAL A 38 -4.32 -4.07 6.50
CA VAL A 38 -3.73 -4.93 7.53
C VAL A 38 -4.36 -6.31 7.44
N ILE A 39 -3.53 -7.35 7.32
CA ILE A 39 -3.98 -8.75 7.35
C ILE A 39 -4.90 -8.98 8.56
N GLY A 40 -6.09 -9.54 8.31
CA GLY A 40 -7.14 -9.78 9.29
C GLY A 40 -8.02 -8.56 9.64
N LYS A 41 -7.70 -7.35 9.17
CA LYS A 41 -8.63 -6.20 9.24
C LYS A 41 -9.58 -6.23 8.05
N LEU A 42 -10.74 -5.62 8.24
CA LEU A 42 -11.80 -5.62 7.24
C LEU A 42 -11.53 -4.57 6.16
N VAL A 43 -11.97 -4.90 4.95
CA VAL A 43 -11.98 -4.03 3.77
C VAL A 43 -13.34 -4.10 3.11
N VAL A 44 -13.68 -3.05 2.36
CA VAL A 44 -14.86 -3.01 1.48
C VAL A 44 -14.38 -3.16 0.05
N GLU A 45 -14.94 -4.11 -0.71
CA GLU A 45 -14.58 -4.37 -2.11
C GLU A 45 -15.83 -4.65 -2.98
N PRO A 46 -16.09 -3.86 -4.03
CA PRO A 46 -15.54 -2.52 -4.29
C PRO A 46 -15.79 -1.58 -3.11
N GLY A 47 -14.95 -0.56 -2.98
CA GLY A 47 -15.12 0.50 -1.98
C GLY A 47 -16.40 1.30 -2.18
N TRP A 48 -16.57 2.32 -1.33
CA TRP A 48 -17.72 3.22 -1.40
C TRP A 48 -17.87 3.86 -2.78
N TRP A 49 -19.10 3.96 -3.26
CA TRP A 49 -19.42 4.53 -4.58
C TRP A 49 -18.77 3.78 -5.74
N ASN A 50 -18.61 2.46 -5.61
CA ASN A 50 -17.95 1.60 -6.60
C ASN A 50 -16.47 1.99 -6.88
N ARG A 51 -15.80 2.57 -5.87
CA ARG A 51 -14.37 2.91 -5.92
C ARG A 51 -13.49 1.67 -5.65
N PRO A 52 -12.17 1.74 -5.86
CA PRO A 52 -11.26 0.69 -5.41
C PRO A 52 -11.40 0.42 -3.91
N ALA A 53 -11.01 -0.79 -3.53
CA ALA A 53 -11.21 -1.26 -2.18
C ALA A 53 -10.60 -0.31 -1.14
N CYS A 54 -11.31 -0.10 -0.04
CA CYS A 54 -10.87 0.79 1.03
C CYS A 54 -10.87 0.08 2.39
N PRO A 55 -10.04 0.51 3.36
CA PRO A 55 -10.09 0.00 4.72
C PRO A 55 -11.49 0.18 5.33
N TYR A 56 -12.01 -0.86 5.98
CA TYR A 56 -13.30 -0.82 6.65
C TYR A 56 -13.14 -0.72 8.16
N SER A 57 -13.78 0.28 8.76
CA SER A 57 -13.85 0.49 10.22
C SER A 57 -15.28 0.59 10.74
N GLY A 58 -16.27 0.19 9.93
CA GLY A 58 -17.67 0.23 10.31
C GLY A 58 -18.11 -0.97 11.16
N VAL A 59 -19.42 -1.06 11.37
CA VAL A 59 -20.06 -2.01 12.30
C VAL A 59 -20.64 -3.26 11.64
N LEU A 60 -20.74 -3.30 10.32
CA LEU A 60 -21.34 -4.42 9.61
C LEU A 60 -20.38 -5.63 9.64
N PRO A 61 -20.91 -6.85 9.86
CA PRO A 61 -20.09 -8.05 9.81
C PRO A 61 -19.61 -8.33 8.38
N PRO A 62 -18.59 -9.19 8.21
CA PRO A 62 -18.19 -9.68 6.90
C PRO A 62 -19.37 -10.31 6.16
N GLY A 63 -19.55 -9.94 4.89
CA GLY A 63 -20.69 -10.35 4.07
C GLY A 63 -20.81 -9.54 2.79
N THR A 64 -21.76 -9.91 1.95
CA THR A 64 -22.10 -9.19 0.70
C THR A 64 -23.31 -8.32 0.93
N TYR A 65 -23.23 -7.08 0.45
CA TYR A 65 -24.23 -6.04 0.62
C TYR A 65 -24.45 -5.32 -0.70
N THR A 66 -25.56 -4.59 -0.82
CA THR A 66 -25.86 -3.76 -1.98
C THR A 66 -25.89 -2.28 -1.57
N SER A 67 -25.38 -1.42 -2.45
CA SER A 67 -25.47 0.04 -2.34
C SER A 67 -25.76 0.64 -3.71
N ARG A 68 -25.84 1.97 -3.79
CA ARG A 68 -25.93 2.73 -5.04
C ARG A 68 -24.70 3.59 -5.23
N ASP A 69 -24.21 3.67 -6.46
CA ASP A 69 -23.06 4.52 -6.81
C ASP A 69 -23.46 5.99 -6.95
N ILE A 70 -22.54 6.83 -7.42
CA ILE A 70 -22.80 8.27 -7.64
C ILE A 70 -23.83 8.54 -8.74
N ALA A 71 -23.99 7.62 -9.70
CA ALA A 71 -25.00 7.68 -10.75
C ALA A 71 -26.36 7.13 -10.28
N GLY A 72 -26.42 6.54 -9.09
CA GLY A 72 -27.62 5.91 -8.53
C GLY A 72 -27.82 4.46 -8.95
N GLU A 73 -26.85 3.86 -9.65
CA GLU A 73 -26.91 2.48 -10.11
C GLU A 73 -26.56 1.51 -8.97
N PRO A 74 -27.31 0.41 -8.82
CA PRO A 74 -27.05 -0.56 -7.76
C PRO A 74 -25.72 -1.30 -8.03
N TYR A 75 -24.90 -1.43 -6.98
CA TYR A 75 -23.70 -2.25 -7.02
C TYR A 75 -23.58 -3.10 -5.75
N GLU A 76 -22.98 -4.28 -5.90
CA GLU A 76 -22.67 -5.17 -4.79
C GLU A 76 -21.28 -4.85 -4.22
N TYR A 77 -21.15 -4.88 -2.90
CA TYR A 77 -19.88 -4.76 -2.20
C TYR A 77 -19.76 -5.82 -1.12
N ALA A 78 -18.55 -6.33 -0.94
CA ALA A 78 -18.19 -7.31 0.07
C ALA A 78 -17.39 -6.64 1.19
N ILE A 79 -17.79 -6.88 2.43
CA ILE A 79 -16.93 -6.65 3.59
C ILE A 79 -16.22 -7.97 3.87
N ARG A 80 -14.90 -7.97 3.79
CA ARG A 80 -14.09 -9.16 4.04
C ARG A 80 -12.79 -8.82 4.75
N PRO A 81 -12.17 -9.76 5.48
CA PRO A 81 -10.81 -9.55 5.97
C PRO A 81 -9.79 -9.52 4.83
N VAL A 82 -8.71 -8.77 5.02
CA VAL A 82 -7.50 -8.89 4.22
C VAL A 82 -6.89 -10.27 4.48
N ARG A 83 -6.73 -11.06 3.40
CA ARG A 83 -6.44 -12.50 3.45
C ARG A 83 -4.99 -12.77 3.80
N ASP A 84 -4.08 -12.17 3.05
CA ASP A 84 -2.65 -12.42 3.13
C ASP A 84 -1.86 -11.19 2.69
N ARG A 85 -0.55 -11.37 2.54
CA ARG A 85 0.37 -10.29 2.14
C ARG A 85 0.17 -9.88 0.68
N ALA A 86 -0.15 -10.82 -0.21
CA ALA A 86 -0.40 -10.53 -1.62
C ALA A 86 -1.65 -9.67 -1.75
N ASP A 87 -2.75 -10.11 -1.14
CA ASP A 87 -4.02 -9.38 -1.07
C ASP A 87 -3.83 -7.99 -0.48
N ALA A 88 -3.09 -7.84 0.62
CA ALA A 88 -2.79 -6.53 1.22
C ALA A 88 -2.00 -5.61 0.27
N THR A 89 -1.14 -6.17 -0.59
CA THR A 89 -0.31 -5.40 -1.53
C THR A 89 -1.10 -5.02 -2.78
N ASP A 90 -1.96 -5.91 -3.27
CA ASP A 90 -2.81 -5.68 -4.43
C ASP A 90 -3.88 -4.62 -4.12
N LEU A 91 -4.54 -4.74 -2.97
CA LEU A 91 -5.47 -3.72 -2.46
C LEU A 91 -4.76 -2.36 -2.31
N PHE A 92 -3.53 -2.36 -1.78
CA PHE A 92 -2.74 -1.14 -1.67
C PHE A 92 -2.41 -0.52 -3.01
N ARG A 93 -2.00 -1.31 -4.00
CA ARG A 93 -1.71 -0.81 -5.35
C ARG A 93 -2.95 -0.15 -5.96
N ALA A 94 -4.09 -0.84 -5.94
CA ALA A 94 -5.34 -0.32 -6.48
C ALA A 94 -5.79 0.97 -5.76
N TYR A 95 -5.60 1.02 -4.44
CA TYR A 95 -5.93 2.19 -3.63
C TYR A 95 -5.04 3.41 -3.95
N VAL A 96 -3.74 3.22 -4.14
CA VAL A 96 -2.82 4.31 -4.50
C VAL A 96 -3.03 4.77 -5.95
N GLU A 97 -3.21 3.83 -6.90
CA GLU A 97 -3.44 4.15 -8.32
C GLU A 97 -4.83 4.78 -8.58
N PHE A 98 -5.72 4.77 -7.61
CA PHE A 98 -6.98 5.52 -7.69
C PHE A 98 -6.78 7.04 -7.55
N HIS A 99 -5.65 7.48 -6.99
CA HIS A 99 -5.26 8.89 -6.82
C HIS A 99 -6.22 9.74 -5.97
N ASP A 100 -6.91 9.12 -5.02
CA ASP A 100 -7.82 9.81 -4.10
C ASP A 100 -7.14 10.14 -2.76
N ASP A 101 -7.71 11.08 -2.01
CA ASP A 101 -7.39 11.41 -0.60
C ASP A 101 -5.90 11.28 -0.20
N GLY A 102 -5.02 12.04 -0.88
CA GLY A 102 -3.62 12.20 -0.48
C GLY A 102 -2.60 11.25 -1.15
N TRP A 103 -3.04 10.47 -2.14
CA TRP A 103 -2.19 9.64 -3.00
C TRP A 103 -1.96 10.23 -4.40
N ASP A 104 -1.78 11.55 -4.47
CA ASP A 104 -1.43 12.26 -5.71
C ASP A 104 -0.08 11.75 -6.29
N PRO A 105 -0.02 11.32 -7.57
CA PRO A 105 1.21 10.91 -8.24
C PRO A 105 2.34 11.92 -8.15
N GLU A 106 2.02 13.21 -8.25
CA GLU A 106 3.02 14.28 -8.15
C GLU A 106 3.64 14.31 -6.75
N LEU A 107 2.81 14.11 -5.74
CA LEU A 107 3.24 14.06 -4.34
C LEU A 107 4.09 12.82 -4.07
N ILE A 108 3.71 11.67 -4.61
CA ILE A 108 4.47 10.41 -4.53
C ILE A 108 5.83 10.57 -5.22
N ARG A 109 5.87 11.15 -6.42
CA ARG A 109 7.12 11.38 -7.17
C ARG A 109 8.02 12.40 -6.46
N ARG A 110 7.46 13.51 -6.00
CA ARG A 110 8.20 14.55 -5.24
C ARG A 110 8.80 13.99 -3.95
N ASP A 111 8.00 13.26 -3.18
CA ASP A 111 8.43 12.79 -1.87
C ASP A 111 9.20 11.46 -1.94
N LEU A 112 9.05 10.60 -2.94
CA LEU A 112 9.69 9.26 -2.95
C LEU A 112 10.60 9.00 -4.16
N GLY A 113 10.48 9.81 -5.22
CA GLY A 113 11.20 9.63 -6.47
C GLY A 113 12.71 9.59 -6.28
N GLY A 114 13.35 8.59 -6.87
CA GLY A 114 14.80 8.40 -6.79
C GLY A 114 15.35 8.11 -5.39
N ARG A 115 14.52 7.78 -4.38
CA ARG A 115 14.95 7.47 -3.00
C ARG A 115 14.74 6.02 -2.63
N ASP A 116 15.70 5.43 -1.92
CA ASP A 116 15.53 4.10 -1.33
C ASP A 116 14.42 4.15 -0.27
N LEU A 117 13.59 3.11 -0.19
CA LEU A 117 12.45 3.04 0.73
C LEU A 117 12.63 1.94 1.76
N ALA A 118 12.44 2.28 3.04
CA ALA A 118 12.61 1.36 4.16
C ALA A 118 11.27 0.97 4.80
N CYS A 119 11.04 -0.33 4.98
CA CYS A 119 9.86 -0.86 5.66
C CYS A 119 10.20 -2.14 6.45
N TRP A 120 9.24 -2.71 7.18
CA TRP A 120 9.46 -3.93 7.98
C TRP A 120 9.19 -5.24 7.21
N CYS A 121 8.65 -5.17 5.99
CA CYS A 121 8.23 -6.33 5.22
C CYS A 121 9.45 -7.21 4.88
N ARG A 122 9.33 -8.53 5.10
CA ARG A 122 10.36 -9.51 4.71
C ARG A 122 10.60 -9.45 3.18
N PRO A 123 11.85 -9.62 2.70
CA PRO A 123 12.10 -9.84 1.27
C PRO A 123 11.36 -11.09 0.76
N PRO A 124 11.02 -11.15 -0.54
CA PRO A 124 10.49 -12.37 -1.15
C PRO A 124 11.54 -13.48 -1.11
N GLU A 125 11.11 -14.73 -1.19
CA GLU A 125 12.04 -15.83 -1.46
C GLU A 125 12.49 -15.78 -2.93
N PRO A 126 13.66 -16.36 -3.29
CA PRO A 126 14.11 -16.38 -4.67
C PRO A 126 13.07 -16.99 -5.62
N GLY A 127 12.61 -16.22 -6.60
CA GLY A 127 11.58 -16.63 -7.56
C GLY A 127 10.15 -16.26 -7.16
N GLU A 128 9.93 -15.75 -5.96
CA GLU A 128 8.62 -15.24 -5.53
C GLU A 128 8.44 -13.75 -5.85
N PRO A 129 7.21 -13.30 -6.14
CA PRO A 129 6.89 -11.88 -6.25
C PRO A 129 7.11 -11.11 -4.94
N ASP A 130 7.63 -9.87 -5.04
CA ASP A 130 7.80 -8.99 -3.87
C ASP A 130 6.48 -8.34 -3.45
N HIS A 131 5.71 -9.04 -2.61
CA HIS A 131 4.50 -8.49 -1.98
C HIS A 131 4.84 -7.49 -0.88
N CYS A 132 5.30 -6.30 -1.27
CA CYS A 132 5.62 -5.24 -0.34
C CYS A 132 5.15 -3.87 -0.86
N HIS A 133 4.50 -3.10 0.00
CA HIS A 133 4.04 -1.75 -0.31
C HIS A 133 5.20 -0.79 -0.68
N ALA A 134 6.37 -0.93 -0.05
CA ALA A 134 7.54 -0.14 -0.45
C ALA A 134 8.03 -0.46 -1.89
N ALA A 135 7.85 -1.70 -2.37
CA ALA A 135 8.16 -2.04 -3.77
C ALA A 135 7.18 -1.34 -4.71
N VAL A 136 5.88 -1.38 -4.40
CA VAL A 136 4.84 -0.64 -5.12
C VAL A 136 5.14 0.86 -5.17
N LEU A 137 5.54 1.48 -4.05
CA LEU A 137 5.87 2.90 -4.01
C LEU A 137 7.15 3.25 -4.79
N ILE A 138 8.17 2.38 -4.79
CA ILE A 138 9.35 2.57 -5.63
C ILE A 138 8.94 2.53 -7.11
N GLU A 139 8.11 1.57 -7.51
CA GLU A 139 7.62 1.48 -8.88
C GLU A 139 6.86 2.77 -9.26
N LEU A 140 5.82 3.13 -8.50
CA LEU A 140 4.96 4.28 -8.80
C LEU A 140 5.70 5.62 -8.78
N SER A 141 6.63 5.83 -7.85
CA SER A 141 7.40 7.08 -7.73
C SER A 141 8.48 7.26 -8.80
N ASN A 142 8.80 6.22 -9.57
CA ASN A 142 9.85 6.26 -10.60
C ASN A 142 9.35 5.90 -12.01
N ARG A 143 8.04 5.76 -12.21
CA ARG A 143 7.45 5.68 -13.56
C ARG A 143 7.74 6.99 -14.31
N ALA A 144 8.00 6.89 -15.61
CA ALA A 144 8.06 8.06 -16.48
C ALA A 144 6.70 8.77 -16.44
N ALA A 145 6.72 10.10 -16.33
CA ALA A 145 5.54 10.93 -16.43
C ALA A 145 4.97 10.90 -17.84
#